data_AF-A0A7C1JGR8-F1
#
_entry.id   AF-A0A7C1JGR8-F1
#
_cell.length_a   1.000
_cell.length_b   1.000
_cell.length_c   1.000
_cell.angle_alpha   90.00
_cell.angle_beta   90.00
_cell.angle_gamma   90.00
#
_symmetry.space_group_name_H-M   'P 1'
#
loop_
_entity.id
_entity.type
_entity.pdbx_description
1 polymer ?
#
loop_
_entity_poly.entity_id
_entity_poly.type
_entity_poly.pdbx_seq_one_letter_code
_entity_poly.pdbx_strand_id
1 'polypeptide(L)'
;MAQEPKDIRKLSGPQKAAILLLYLGEEVAEKVLKRLKEEEVQRLVLEMARVSRVSREVVAQVLKEFLESYAEREFLVRDREHLEKILVKALGPEKAKTLIEELLGEEEERPFSSLNKIDPFTLSNYLRNEHPQ
;
A
#
# COMPACT_ATOMS: atom_id res chain seq x y z
N MET A 1 37.32 -11.63 -0.02
CA MET A 1 36.15 -11.23 0.81
C MET A 1 35.16 -10.53 -0.11
N ALA A 2 33.93 -11.04 -0.22
CA ALA A 2 32.91 -10.41 -1.05
C ALA A 2 32.61 -9.01 -0.50
N GLN A 3 32.64 -7.99 -1.36
CA GLN A 3 32.34 -6.62 -0.94
C GLN A 3 30.85 -6.52 -0.62
N GLU A 4 30.51 -5.99 0.56
CA GLU A 4 29.12 -5.66 0.89
C GLU A 4 28.62 -4.62 -0.11
N PRO A 5 27.54 -4.91 -0.85
CA PRO A 5 26.98 -3.94 -1.78
C PRO A 5 26.44 -2.76 -0.99
N LYS A 6 27.07 -1.59 -1.11
CA LYS A 6 26.62 -0.34 -0.45
C LYS A 6 25.58 0.44 -1.26
N ASP A 7 25.35 0.04 -2.51
CA ASP A 7 24.49 0.75 -3.48
C ASP A 7 23.65 -0.25 -4.26
N ILE A 8 22.32 -0.11 -4.17
CA ILE A 8 21.34 -0.94 -4.88
C ILE A 8 21.46 -0.87 -6.40
N ARG A 9 22.00 0.23 -6.96
CA ARG A 9 22.16 0.41 -8.42
C ARG A 9 23.16 -0.58 -9.02
N LYS A 10 24.03 -1.17 -8.18
CA LYS A 10 24.98 -2.21 -8.58
C LYS A 10 24.41 -3.62 -8.48
N LEU A 11 23.21 -3.77 -7.93
CA LEU A 11 22.53 -5.05 -7.80
C LEU A 11 21.71 -5.36 -9.04
N SER A 12 21.83 -6.59 -9.52
CA SER A 12 20.93 -7.14 -10.54
C SER A 12 19.54 -7.44 -9.98
N GLY A 13 18.53 -7.57 -10.84
CA GLY A 13 17.17 -7.95 -10.43
C GLY A 13 17.12 -9.22 -9.56
N PRO A 14 17.78 -10.33 -9.95
CA PRO A 14 17.85 -11.55 -9.12
C PRO A 14 18.47 -11.32 -7.74
N GLN A 15 19.50 -10.46 -7.63
CA GLN A 15 20.11 -10.13 -6.34
C GLN A 15 19.15 -9.34 -5.45
N LYS A 16 18.43 -8.36 -6.02
CA LYS A 16 17.40 -7.61 -5.28
C LYS A 16 16.27 -8.54 -4.82
N ALA A 17 15.80 -9.43 -5.68
CA ALA A 17 14.79 -10.43 -5.35
C ALA A 17 15.24 -11.37 -4.24
N ALA A 18 16.48 -11.85 -4.28
CA ALA A 18 17.06 -12.68 -3.23
C ALA A 18 17.07 -11.96 -1.87
N ILE A 19 17.53 -10.70 -1.83
CA ILE A 19 17.54 -9.88 -0.61
C ILE A 19 16.11 -9.68 -0.08
N LEU A 20 15.16 -9.36 -0.97
CA LEU A 20 13.77 -9.15 -0.60
C LEU A 20 13.15 -10.40 0.03
N LEU A 21 13.29 -11.57 -0.61
CA LEU A 21 12.70 -12.81 -0.11
C LEU A 21 13.35 -13.27 1.20
N LEU A 22 14.67 -13.12 1.35
CA LEU A 22 15.35 -13.40 2.61
C LEU A 22 14.85 -12.50 3.75
N TYR A 23 14.53 -11.24 3.46
CA TYR A 23 13.97 -10.32 4.45
C TYR A 23 12.51 -10.62 4.81
N LEU A 24 11.70 -11.01 3.83
CA LEU A 24 10.27 -11.34 4.03
C LEU A 24 10.06 -12.70 4.72
N GLY A 25 11.09 -13.54 4.80
CA GLY A 25 11.08 -14.79 5.54
C GLY A 25 10.60 -15.99 4.73
N GLU A 26 10.73 -17.17 5.35
CA GLU A 26 10.59 -18.47 4.70
C GLU A 26 9.21 -18.71 4.09
N GLU A 27 8.12 -18.34 4.79
CA GLU A 27 6.76 -18.56 4.30
C GLU A 27 6.45 -17.80 3.01
N VAL A 28 6.98 -16.59 2.87
CA VAL A 28 6.77 -15.78 1.66
C VAL A 28 7.66 -16.28 0.54
N ALA A 29 8.93 -16.57 0.84
CA ALA A 29 9.87 -17.13 -0.12
C ALA A 29 9.36 -18.45 -0.72
N GLU A 30 8.84 -19.35 0.11
CA GLU A 30 8.27 -20.64 -0.30
C GLU A 30 7.11 -20.47 -1.29
N LYS A 31 6.16 -19.58 -0.98
CA LYS A 31 5.01 -19.27 -1.86
C LYS A 31 5.44 -18.69 -3.20
N VAL A 32 6.47 -17.85 -3.21
CA VAL A 32 7.00 -17.24 -4.43
C VAL A 32 7.73 -18.28 -5.27
N LEU A 33 8.64 -19.05 -4.67
CA LEU A 33 9.44 -20.07 -5.37
C LEU A 33 8.56 -21.13 -6.04
N LYS A 34 7.45 -21.53 -5.41
CA LYS A 34 6.46 -22.47 -5.99
C LYS A 34 5.80 -21.98 -7.29
N ARG A 35 5.88 -20.68 -7.61
CA ARG A 35 5.29 -20.08 -8.81
C ARG A 35 6.29 -19.84 -9.94
N LEU A 36 7.57 -20.14 -9.70
CA LEU A 36 8.64 -19.91 -10.67
C LEU A 36 8.96 -21.19 -11.44
N LYS A 37 9.52 -21.04 -12.63
CA LYS A 37 10.11 -22.15 -13.39
C LYS A 37 11.40 -22.62 -12.71
N GLU A 38 11.79 -23.86 -12.97
CA GLU A 38 12.96 -24.47 -12.33
C GLU A 38 14.26 -23.67 -12.55
N GLU A 39 14.48 -23.17 -13.77
CA GLU A 39 15.64 -22.32 -14.10
C GLU A 39 15.66 -21.00 -13.29
N GLU A 40 14.49 -20.42 -13.05
CA GLU A 40 14.33 -19.18 -12.27
C GLU A 40 14.58 -19.43 -10.79
N VAL A 41 14.08 -20.56 -10.26
CA VAL A 41 14.36 -21.01 -8.89
C VAL A 41 15.85 -21.20 -8.69
N GLN A 42 16.53 -21.92 -9.58
CA GLN A 42 17.98 -22.16 -9.49
C GLN A 42 18.76 -20.85 -9.46
N ARG A 43 18.42 -19.92 -10.37
CA ARG A 43 19.07 -18.60 -10.43
C ARG A 43 18.86 -17.81 -9.14
N LEU A 44 17.65 -17.82 -8.59
CA LEU A 44 17.30 -17.07 -7.39
C LEU A 44 17.96 -17.66 -6.14
N VAL A 45 17.94 -18.99 -5.99
CA VAL A 45 18.59 -19.69 -4.88
C VAL A 45 20.11 -19.48 -4.88
N LEU A 46 20.75 -19.47 -6.05
CA LEU A 46 22.18 -19.15 -6.17
C LEU A 46 22.50 -17.75 -5.66
N GLU A 47 21.66 -16.76 -5.95
CA GLU A 47 21.84 -15.41 -5.42
C GLU A 47 21.56 -15.36 -3.91
N MET A 48 20.51 -16.02 -3.41
CA MET A 48 20.21 -16.12 -1.97
C MET A 48 21.39 -16.71 -1.19
N ALA A 49 22.03 -17.76 -1.70
CA ALA A 49 23.20 -18.38 -1.08
C ALA A 49 24.44 -17.47 -1.06
N ARG A 50 24.55 -16.51 -1.98
CA ARG A 50 25.63 -15.52 -2.04
C ARG A 50 25.42 -14.34 -1.10
N VAL A 51 24.18 -14.12 -0.64
CA VAL A 51 23.85 -13.09 0.34
C VAL A 51 24.39 -13.50 1.70
N SER A 52 25.52 -12.91 2.11
CA SER A 52 26.17 -13.18 3.40
C SER A 52 25.88 -12.11 4.45
N ARG A 53 26.03 -10.83 4.06
CA ARG A 53 25.68 -9.66 4.84
C ARG A 53 25.14 -8.57 3.93
N VAL A 54 24.03 -7.97 4.35
CA VAL A 54 23.41 -6.85 3.68
C VAL A 54 23.13 -5.81 4.75
N SER A 55 23.52 -4.56 4.51
CA SER A 55 23.25 -3.50 5.47
C SER A 55 21.74 -3.18 5.50
N ARG A 56 21.25 -2.64 6.62
CA ARG A 56 19.83 -2.27 6.74
C ARG A 56 19.44 -1.23 5.68
N GLU A 57 20.36 -0.34 5.34
CA GLU A 57 20.17 0.69 4.32
C GLU A 57 19.89 0.07 2.95
N VAL A 58 20.60 -1.00 2.58
CA VAL A 58 20.42 -1.68 1.29
C VAL A 58 19.08 -2.42 1.27
N VAL A 59 18.72 -3.10 2.36
CA VAL A 59 17.40 -3.73 2.50
C VAL A 59 16.28 -2.69 2.35
N ALA A 60 16.40 -1.55 3.04
CA ALA A 60 15.43 -0.46 2.95
C ALA A 60 15.30 0.11 1.54
N GLN A 61 16.41 0.24 0.81
CA GLN A 61 16.41 0.66 -0.60
C GLN A 61 15.72 -0.37 -1.50
N VAL A 62 15.97 -1.68 -1.29
CA VAL A 62 15.32 -2.76 -2.08
C VAL A 62 13.82 -2.77 -1.85
N LEU A 63 13.37 -2.63 -0.60
CA LEU A 63 11.96 -2.54 -0.26
C LEU A 63 11.31 -1.30 -0.89
N LYS A 64 11.99 -0.15 -0.83
CA LYS A 64 11.49 1.09 -1.42
C LYS A 64 11.32 0.95 -2.94
N GLU A 65 12.34 0.45 -3.65
CA GLU A 65 12.26 0.23 -5.10
C GLU A 65 11.15 -0.76 -5.47
N PHE A 66 10.98 -1.83 -4.68
CA PHE A 66 9.90 -2.79 -4.89
C PHE A 66 8.52 -2.12 -4.74
N LEU A 67 8.31 -1.34 -3.67
CA LEU A 67 7.05 -0.63 -3.43
C LEU A 67 6.77 0.44 -4.49
N GLU A 68 7.80 1.17 -4.96
CA GLU A 68 7.66 2.14 -6.05
C GLU A 68 7.27 1.43 -7.36
N SER A 69 7.92 0.32 -7.69
CA SER A 69 7.58 -0.49 -8.88
C SER A 69 6.18 -1.12 -8.79
N TYR A 70 5.67 -1.32 -7.58
CA TYR A 70 4.33 -1.80 -7.30
C TYR A 70 3.30 -0.66 -7.46
N ALA A 71 3.58 0.51 -6.91
CA ALA A 71 2.74 1.70 -7.00
C ALA A 71 2.57 2.19 -8.45
N GLU A 72 3.60 2.08 -9.28
CA GLU A 72 3.51 2.39 -10.71
C GLU A 72 2.60 1.44 -11.49
N ARG A 73 2.40 0.21 -10.99
CA ARG A 73 1.48 -0.78 -11.56
C ARG A 73 0.06 -0.67 -11.00
N GLU A 74 -0.09 -0.09 -9.81
CA GLU A 74 -1.36 0.12 -9.11
C GLU A 74 -1.75 1.59 -8.99
N PHE A 75 -1.85 2.31 -10.11
CA PHE A 75 -2.69 3.52 -10.16
C PHE A 75 -4.20 3.23 -9.89
N LEU A 76 -4.55 2.04 -9.37
CA LEU A 76 -5.89 1.46 -9.31
C LEU A 76 -6.27 0.82 -7.96
N VAL A 77 -5.45 0.81 -6.90
CA VAL A 77 -5.79 0.13 -5.63
C VAL A 77 -5.74 1.05 -4.42
N ARG A 78 -6.63 2.05 -4.44
CA ARG A 78 -7.47 2.34 -3.27
C ARG A 78 -8.71 1.44 -3.34
N ASP A 79 -8.52 0.13 -3.50
CA ASP A 79 -9.65 -0.80 -3.43
C ASP A 79 -10.10 -0.85 -1.97
N ARG A 80 -11.14 -0.04 -1.69
CA ARG A 80 -11.82 0.01 -0.40
C ARG A 80 -12.07 -1.40 0.10
N GLU A 81 -12.50 -2.33 -0.76
CA GLU A 81 -12.77 -3.71 -0.39
C GLU A 81 -11.55 -4.44 0.20
N HIS A 82 -10.34 -4.16 -0.29
CA HIS A 82 -9.13 -4.79 0.24
C HIS A 82 -8.80 -4.28 1.64
N LEU A 83 -8.92 -2.97 1.84
CA LEU A 83 -8.72 -2.36 3.15
C LEU A 83 -9.79 -2.82 4.16
N GLU A 84 -11.04 -2.95 3.71
CA GLU A 84 -12.13 -3.52 4.51
C GLU A 84 -11.80 -4.97 4.93
N LYS A 85 -11.33 -5.81 4.00
CA LYS A 85 -10.91 -7.19 4.30
C LYS A 85 -9.77 -7.25 5.32
N ILE A 86 -8.82 -6.32 5.27
CA ILE A 86 -7.72 -6.22 6.24
C ILE A 86 -8.26 -5.83 7.62
N LEU A 87 -9.10 -4.79 7.70
CA LEU A 87 -9.65 -4.27 8.95
C LEU A 87 -10.54 -5.31 9.64
N VAL A 88 -11.39 -6.02 8.88
CA VAL A 88 -12.24 -7.10 9.41
C VAL A 88 -11.40 -8.23 10.02
N LYS A 89 -10.31 -8.63 9.36
CA LYS A 89 -9.41 -9.68 9.88
C LYS A 89 -8.67 -9.25 11.14
N ALA A 90 -8.28 -7.98 11.24
CA ALA A 90 -7.47 -7.49 12.35
C ALA A 90 -8.32 -7.13 13.59
N LEU A 91 -9.53 -6.59 13.39
CA LEU A 91 -10.32 -5.95 14.46
C LEU A 91 -11.69 -6.61 14.69
N GLY A 92 -12.11 -7.52 13.81
CA GLY A 92 -13.47 -8.06 13.75
C GLY A 92 -14.42 -7.15 12.95
N PRO A 93 -15.55 -7.71 12.47
CA PRO A 93 -16.43 -7.03 11.52
C PRO A 93 -17.04 -5.73 12.04
N GLU A 94 -17.50 -5.71 13.29
CA GLU A 94 -18.14 -4.53 13.89
C GLU A 94 -17.18 -3.34 14.02
N LYS A 95 -15.99 -3.56 14.59
CA LYS A 95 -14.99 -2.49 14.76
C LYS A 95 -14.43 -2.01 13.44
N ALA A 96 -14.25 -2.91 12.48
CA ALA A 96 -13.83 -2.55 11.13
C ALA A 96 -14.83 -1.61 10.48
N LYS A 97 -16.13 -1.96 10.51
CA LYS A 97 -17.20 -1.16 9.91
C LYS A 97 -17.23 0.26 10.46
N THR A 98 -17.22 0.43 11.79
CA THR A 98 -17.20 1.76 12.42
C THR A 98 -16.00 2.60 11.96
N LEU A 99 -14.81 1.99 11.93
CA LEU A 99 -13.58 2.70 11.55
C LEU A 99 -13.56 3.08 10.06
N ILE A 100 -14.13 2.23 9.20
CA ILE A 100 -14.31 2.51 7.78
C ILE A 100 -15.27 3.69 7.59
N GLU A 101 -16.40 3.70 8.30
CA GLU A 101 -17.37 4.80 8.24
C GLU A 101 -16.78 6.13 8.75
N GLU A 102 -16.00 6.11 9.82
CA GLU A 102 -15.38 7.30 10.42
C GLU A 102 -14.24 7.89 9.59
N LEU A 103 -13.39 7.05 8.99
CA LEU A 103 -12.14 7.49 8.34
C LEU A 103 -12.17 7.45 6.81
N LEU A 104 -13.05 6.61 6.23
CA LEU A 104 -13.13 6.33 4.80
C LEU A 104 -14.57 6.45 4.26
N GLY A 105 -15.51 6.87 5.11
CA GLY A 105 -16.84 7.24 4.66
C GLY A 105 -16.71 8.28 3.56
N GLU A 106 -17.46 8.09 2.48
CA GLU A 106 -17.50 9.09 1.41
C GLU A 106 -17.88 10.43 2.07
N GLU A 107 -17.11 11.48 1.76
CA GLU A 107 -17.70 12.81 1.76
C GLU A 107 -18.79 12.78 0.69
N GLU A 108 -19.96 12.21 1.02
CA GLU A 108 -21.18 12.70 0.40
C GLU A 108 -21.09 14.21 0.64
N GLU A 109 -20.90 14.97 -0.44
CA GLU A 109 -21.11 16.41 -0.46
C GLU A 109 -22.49 16.60 0.15
N ARG A 110 -22.57 16.78 1.47
CA ARG A 110 -23.83 16.97 2.17
C ARG A 110 -24.42 18.18 1.48
N PRO A 111 -25.46 18.04 0.63
CA PRO A 111 -26.06 19.19 0.00
C PRO A 111 -26.48 20.05 1.18
N PHE A 112 -26.12 21.32 1.17
CA PHE A 112 -26.38 22.26 2.27
C PHE A 112 -25.43 22.25 3.48
N SER A 113 -24.34 21.46 3.51
CA SER A 113 -23.30 21.64 4.56
C SER A 113 -22.67 23.03 4.55
N SER A 114 -22.56 23.65 3.37
CA SER A 114 -22.19 25.06 3.22
C SER A 114 -23.22 26.02 3.81
N LEU A 115 -24.52 25.65 3.84
CA LEU A 115 -25.57 26.47 4.46
C LEU A 115 -25.46 26.51 5.99
N ASN A 116 -24.90 25.48 6.62
CA ASN A 116 -24.64 25.49 8.08
C ASN A 116 -23.63 26.56 8.50
N LYS A 117 -22.84 27.09 7.55
CA LYS A 117 -21.86 28.15 7.78
C LYS A 117 -22.40 29.55 7.45
N ILE A 118 -23.60 29.63 6.89
CA ILE A 118 -24.24 30.91 6.53
C ILE A 118 -25.10 31.36 7.71
N ASP A 119 -25.01 32.65 8.03
CA ASP A 119 -25.82 33.26 9.07
C ASP A 119 -27.34 33.08 8.74
N PRO A 120 -28.16 32.60 9.70
CA PRO A 120 -29.58 32.31 9.47
C PRO A 120 -30.39 33.52 8.95
N PHE A 121 -30.02 34.74 9.35
CA PHE A 121 -30.70 35.95 8.85
C PHE A 121 -30.40 36.17 7.37
N THR A 122 -29.14 35.97 6.95
CA THR A 122 -28.73 36.06 5.56
C THR A 122 -29.46 35.04 4.69
N LEU A 123 -29.55 33.78 5.15
CA LEU A 123 -30.29 32.74 4.43
C LEU A 123 -31.79 33.04 4.35
N SER A 124 -32.40 33.56 5.43
CA SER A 124 -33.83 33.89 5.47
C SER A 124 -34.22 35.03 4.53
N ASN A 125 -33.35 36.03 4.36
CA ASN A 125 -33.57 37.13 3.43
C ASN A 125 -33.42 36.69 1.98
N TYR A 126 -32.51 35.74 1.73
CA TYR A 126 -32.30 35.15 0.41
C TYR A 126 -33.53 34.35 -0.03
N LEU A 127 -34.04 33.45 0.83
CA LEU A 127 -35.23 32.64 0.56
C LEU A 127 -36.52 33.47 0.43
N ARG A 128 -36.63 34.61 1.12
CA ARG A 128 -37.80 35.50 1.04
C ARG A 128 -37.95 36.19 -0.32
N ASN A 129 -36.86 36.30 -1.08
CA ASN A 129 -36.83 36.93 -2.41
C ASN A 129 -37.01 35.91 -3.55
N GLU A 130 -37.15 34.62 -3.24
CA GLU A 130 -37.48 33.62 -4.26
C GLU A 130 -38.99 33.56 -4.53
N HIS A 131 -39.34 33.25 -5.77
CA HIS A 131 -40.74 33.08 -6.15
C HIS A 131 -41.30 31.79 -5.53
N PRO A 132 -42.45 31.84 -4.85
CA PRO A 132 -43.14 30.61 -4.47
C PRO A 132 -43.61 29.90 -5.73
N GLN A 133 -43.12 28.67 -5.94
CA GLN A 133 -43.63 27.74 -6.95
C GLN A 133 -44.81 26.94 -6.40
#